data_AF-A0A090T4P4-F1
#
_entry.id   AF-A0A090T4P4-F1
#
_cell.length_a   1.000
_cell.length_b   1.000
_cell.length_c   1.000
_cell.angle_alpha   90.00
_cell.angle_beta   90.00
_cell.angle_gamma   90.00
#
_symmetry.space_group_name_H-M   'P 1'
#
loop_
_entity.id
_entity.type
_entity.pdbx_description
1 polymer ?
#
loop_
_entity_poly.entity_id
_entity_poly.type
_entity_poly.pdbx_seq_one_letter_code
_entity_poly.pdbx_strand_id
1 'polypeptide(L)'
;MQNLKYSYIARQPILDSEQKTVGYELLFRDGPNNTFPDIDPELATNRLLSEHFLATHYSTIGDKLGFVNFPYQSLVNLVPTLFPKENLVIEILESCEPTSELLAAIKKMSQAGYTIALDDFVPRKEWLPFLPYTSIIKIDIRQYSLKKAQGSSKDCDHITLLS
;
A
#
# COMPACT_ATOMS: atom_id res chain seq x y z
N MET A 1 18.56 -8.17 30.11
CA MET A 1 18.89 -7.16 29.10
C MET A 1 18.13 -7.53 27.84
N GLN A 2 17.12 -6.74 27.45
CA GLN A 2 16.43 -6.97 26.17
C GLN A 2 17.32 -6.43 25.04
N ASN A 3 17.60 -7.27 24.05
CA ASN A 3 18.32 -6.87 22.84
C ASN A 3 17.46 -5.85 22.09
N LEU A 4 17.95 -4.61 21.96
CA LEU A 4 17.39 -3.65 21.02
C LEU A 4 17.68 -4.16 19.61
N LYS A 5 16.70 -4.83 19.00
CA LYS A 5 16.70 -5.11 17.56
C LYS A 5 16.57 -3.75 16.85
N TYR A 6 17.61 -3.33 16.15
CA TYR A 6 17.54 -2.18 15.26
C TYR A 6 16.82 -2.60 13.99
N SER A 7 15.77 -1.87 13.64
CA SER A 7 15.06 -2.08 12.39
C SER A 7 15.30 -0.92 11.45
N TYR A 8 15.54 -1.24 10.18
CA TYR A 8 15.88 -0.29 9.15
C TYR A 8 14.67 -0.08 8.24
N ILE A 9 14.55 1.13 7.72
CA ILE A 9 13.44 1.49 6.85
C ILE A 9 14.02 1.97 5.53
N ALA A 10 13.71 1.22 4.48
CA ALA A 10 13.99 1.64 3.11
C ALA A 10 12.82 2.49 2.58
N ARG A 11 13.15 3.56 1.86
CA ARG A 11 12.17 4.37 1.13
C ARG A 11 12.38 4.10 -0.35
N GLN A 12 11.41 3.46 -0.97
CA GLN A 12 11.44 3.21 -2.40
C GLN A 12 10.63 4.29 -3.10
N PRO A 13 11.24 5.13 -3.98
CA PRO A 13 10.50 6.15 -4.69
C PRO A 13 9.51 5.48 -5.66
N ILE A 14 8.28 5.96 -5.64
CA ILE A 14 7.30 5.66 -6.68
C ILE A 14 7.29 6.85 -7.64
N LEU A 15 7.40 6.55 -8.94
CA LEU A 15 7.55 7.53 -10.01
C LEU A 15 6.31 7.55 -10.90
N ASP A 16 5.95 8.72 -11.42
CA ASP A 16 4.97 8.83 -12.51
C ASP A 16 5.61 8.57 -13.89
N SER A 17 4.80 8.68 -14.95
CA SER A 17 5.26 8.49 -16.33
C SER A 17 6.30 9.51 -16.81
N GLU A 18 6.49 10.62 -16.08
CA GLU A 18 7.51 11.64 -16.34
C GLU A 18 8.76 11.44 -15.47
N GLN A 19 8.87 10.30 -14.76
CA GLN A 19 9.92 9.97 -13.79
C GLN A 19 9.98 10.91 -12.58
N LYS A 20 8.91 11.63 -12.29
CA LYS A 20 8.82 12.49 -11.10
C LYS A 20 8.33 11.67 -9.92
N THR A 21 8.97 11.85 -8.77
CA THR A 21 8.58 11.15 -7.55
C THR A 21 7.22 11.63 -7.05
N VAL A 22 6.25 10.71 -7.02
CA VAL A 22 4.89 10.95 -6.50
C VAL A 22 4.80 10.68 -5.01
N GLY A 23 5.57 9.71 -4.53
CA GLY A 23 5.56 9.27 -3.15
C GLY A 23 6.67 8.26 -2.88
N TYR A 24 6.63 7.69 -1.69
CA TYR A 24 7.55 6.64 -1.29
C TYR A 24 6.78 5.45 -0.73
N GLU A 25 7.12 4.26 -1.20
CA GLU A 25 6.79 3.03 -0.50
C GLU A 25 7.78 2.79 0.63
N LEU A 26 7.25 2.38 1.77
CA LEU A 26 7.98 2.36 3.02
C LEU A 26 8.15 0.90 3.43
N LEU A 27 9.38 0.40 3.28
CA LEU A 27 9.70 -1.02 3.41
C LEU A 27 10.50 -1.26 4.68
N PHE A 28 10.00 -2.17 5.52
CA PHE A 28 10.65 -2.55 6.76
C PHE A 28 11.69 -3.65 6.51
N ARG A 29 12.92 -3.46 7.03
CA ARG A 29 14.07 -4.34 6.81
C ARG A 29 14.74 -4.71 8.14
N ASP A 30 15.21 -5.95 8.26
CA ASP A 30 16.10 -6.37 9.35
C ASP A 30 17.52 -5.97 9.04
N GLY A 31 18.08 -5.10 9.87
CA GLY A 31 19.50 -4.83 9.79
C GLY A 31 19.98 -4.20 8.45
N PRO A 32 21.31 -4.10 8.30
CA PRO A 32 21.96 -3.69 7.06
C PRO A 32 21.89 -4.73 5.91
N ASN A 33 21.34 -5.92 6.15
CA ASN A 33 21.30 -7.00 5.15
C ASN A 33 20.14 -6.90 4.14
N ASN A 34 19.36 -5.82 4.14
CA ASN A 34 18.24 -5.58 3.21
C ASN A 34 17.26 -6.77 3.10
N THR A 35 17.16 -7.59 4.14
CA THR A 35 16.24 -8.71 4.23
C THR A 35 14.97 -8.29 4.93
N PHE A 36 13.84 -8.87 4.54
CA PHE A 36 12.65 -8.79 5.38
C PHE A 36 12.97 -9.43 6.74
N PRO A 37 12.62 -8.79 7.86
CA PRO A 37 12.91 -9.32 9.16
C PRO A 37 12.08 -10.55 9.45
N ASP A 38 12.76 -11.56 10.01
CA ASP A 38 12.17 -12.80 10.49
C ASP A 38 11.46 -12.47 11.82
N ILE A 39 10.28 -11.86 11.68
CA ILE A 39 9.41 -11.44 12.78
C ILE A 39 8.12 -12.21 12.64
N ASP A 40 7.68 -12.76 13.77
CA ASP A 40 6.38 -13.40 13.90
C ASP A 40 5.29 -12.51 13.26
N PRO A 41 4.48 -13.00 12.30
CA PRO A 41 3.50 -12.20 11.56
C PRO A 41 2.41 -11.56 12.42
N GLU A 42 2.50 -11.68 13.75
CA GLU A 42 1.53 -11.18 14.70
C GLU A 42 1.33 -9.67 14.54
N LEU A 43 0.07 -9.36 14.23
CA LEU A 43 -0.57 -8.08 13.94
C LEU A 43 -0.07 -6.88 14.75
N ALA A 44 0.46 -7.10 15.94
CA ALA A 44 0.94 -6.07 16.86
C ALA A 44 2.24 -5.40 16.39
N THR A 45 3.18 -6.13 15.77
CA THR A 45 4.50 -5.57 15.43
C THR A 45 4.44 -4.68 14.19
N ASN A 46 3.77 -5.13 13.12
CA ASN A 46 3.52 -4.30 11.93
C ASN A 46 2.66 -3.08 12.27
N ARG A 47 1.68 -3.23 13.17
CA ARG A 47 0.85 -2.13 13.64
C ARG A 47 1.64 -1.13 14.48
N LEU A 48 2.39 -1.57 15.50
CA LEU A 48 3.23 -0.67 16.31
C LEU A 48 4.29 0.03 15.46
N LEU A 49 4.85 -0.65 14.46
CA LEU A 49 5.85 -0.08 13.56
C LEU A 49 5.23 0.95 12.62
N SER A 50 4.12 0.63 11.95
CA SER A 50 3.39 1.60 11.13
C SER A 50 2.86 2.78 11.95
N GLU A 51 2.39 2.53 13.19
CA GLU A 51 1.94 3.56 14.14
C GLU A 51 3.08 4.48 14.59
N HIS A 52 4.19 3.91 15.07
CA HIS A 52 5.38 4.66 15.46
C HIS A 52 5.98 5.40 14.26
N PHE A 53 5.90 4.83 13.06
CA PHE A 53 6.49 5.37 11.85
C PHE A 53 5.68 6.51 11.23
N LEU A 54 4.35 6.41 11.16
CA LEU A 54 3.50 7.52 10.75
C LEU A 54 3.61 8.70 11.73
N ALA A 55 3.80 8.41 13.03
CA ALA A 55 4.04 9.43 14.05
C ALA A 55 5.44 10.07 13.99
N THR A 56 6.48 9.32 13.60
CA THR A 56 7.88 9.83 13.59
C THR A 56 8.36 10.34 12.24
N HIS A 57 7.73 9.94 11.12
CA HIS A 57 8.24 10.20 9.77
C HIS A 57 7.32 11.04 8.90
N TYR A 58 6.18 11.53 9.39
CA TYR A 58 5.41 12.58 8.70
C TYR A 58 6.31 13.78 8.32
N SER A 59 7.33 14.08 9.13
CA SER A 59 8.35 15.11 8.86
C SER A 59 9.40 14.72 7.80
N THR A 60 9.57 13.42 7.49
CA THR A 60 10.67 12.88 6.67
C THR A 60 10.25 12.58 5.23
N ILE A 61 8.94 12.46 4.97
CA ILE A 61 8.35 12.29 3.63
C ILE A 61 8.00 13.67 3.02
N GLY A 62 7.95 14.73 3.83
CA GLY A 62 7.55 16.07 3.41
C GLY A 62 6.08 16.08 2.99
N ASP A 63 5.77 16.77 1.89
CA ASP A 63 4.40 16.87 1.32
C ASP A 63 4.06 15.72 0.34
N LYS A 64 4.75 14.57 0.45
CA LYS A 64 4.62 13.45 -0.49
C LYS A 64 3.81 12.30 0.12
N LEU A 65 3.19 11.51 -0.76
CA LEU A 65 2.38 10.35 -0.38
C LEU A 65 3.24 9.22 0.20
N GLY A 66 2.81 8.66 1.33
CA GLY A 66 3.35 7.44 1.92
C GLY A 66 2.48 6.24 1.56
N PHE A 67 3.06 5.28 0.85
CA PHE A 67 2.41 4.03 0.48
C PHE A 67 2.70 2.98 1.55
N VAL A 68 1.64 2.41 2.12
CA VAL A 68 1.73 1.50 3.27
C VAL A 68 0.90 0.25 3.01
N ASN A 69 1.58 -0.88 3.07
CA ASN A 69 1.01 -2.21 2.95
C ASN A 69 0.20 -2.61 4.19
N PHE A 70 -1.08 -2.94 3.99
CA PHE A 70 -1.95 -3.43 5.06
C PHE A 70 -2.40 -4.86 4.78
N PRO A 71 -2.10 -5.82 5.69
CA PRO A 71 -2.66 -7.16 5.63
C PRO A 71 -4.18 -7.16 5.72
N TYR A 72 -4.82 -8.21 5.20
CA TYR A 72 -6.27 -8.41 5.18
C TYR A 72 -6.94 -8.05 6.53
N GLN A 73 -6.45 -8.61 7.63
CA GLN A 73 -7.07 -8.40 8.94
C GLN A 73 -6.99 -6.94 9.40
N SER A 74 -5.91 -6.24 9.06
CA SER A 74 -5.75 -4.80 9.38
C SER A 74 -6.75 -3.95 8.60
N LEU A 75 -7.00 -4.29 7.33
CA LEU A 75 -7.99 -3.61 6.48
C LEU A 75 -9.41 -3.83 7.02
N VAL A 76 -9.77 -5.08 7.30
CA VAL A 76 -11.09 -5.44 7.88
C VAL A 76 -11.31 -4.75 9.22
N ASN A 77 -10.28 -4.67 10.07
CA ASN A 77 -10.33 -4.00 11.36
C ASN A 77 -10.24 -2.46 11.25
N LEU A 78 -10.16 -1.91 10.03
CA LEU A 78 -10.07 -0.47 9.75
C LEU A 78 -8.87 0.21 10.42
N VAL A 79 -7.79 -0.51 10.65
CA VAL A 79 -6.54 0.04 11.23
C VAL A 79 -6.02 1.26 10.45
N PRO A 80 -6.08 1.33 9.11
CA PRO A 80 -5.63 2.52 8.39
C PRO A 80 -6.36 3.82 8.81
N THR A 81 -7.58 3.70 9.34
CA THR A 81 -8.39 4.87 9.74
C THR A 81 -7.89 5.56 11.02
N LEU A 82 -6.89 4.98 11.68
CA LEU A 82 -6.20 5.57 12.82
C LEU A 82 -5.22 6.69 12.41
N PHE A 83 -5.02 6.89 11.10
CA PHE A 83 -4.00 7.79 10.56
C PHE A 83 -4.61 8.90 9.70
N PRO A 84 -3.92 10.05 9.58
CA PRO A 84 -4.35 11.11 8.67
C PRO A 84 -4.34 10.63 7.22
N LYS A 85 -5.43 10.87 6.50
CA LYS A 85 -5.64 10.40 5.12
C LYS A 85 -4.86 11.20 4.08
N GLU A 86 -4.44 12.42 4.42
CA GLU A 86 -3.90 13.41 3.48
C GLU A 86 -2.62 12.93 2.79
N ASN A 87 -1.78 12.16 3.51
CA ASN A 87 -0.51 11.66 3.00
C ASN A 87 -0.43 10.12 3.04
N LEU A 88 -1.54 9.42 3.20
CA LEU A 88 -1.57 7.95 3.30
C LEU A 88 -2.24 7.32 2.07
N VAL A 89 -1.49 6.45 1.40
CA VAL A 89 -2.03 5.51 0.42
C VAL A 89 -2.07 4.12 1.07
N ILE A 90 -3.27 3.56 1.15
CA ILE A 90 -3.54 2.23 1.72
C ILE A 90 -3.32 1.21 0.61
N GLU A 91 -2.27 0.40 0.72
CA GLU A 91 -1.99 -0.69 -0.22
C GLU A 91 -2.61 -2.00 0.27
N ILE A 92 -3.46 -2.56 -0.59
CA ILE A 92 -4.00 -3.91 -0.43
C ILE A 92 -3.02 -4.87 -1.08
N LEU A 93 -2.44 -5.75 -0.27
CA LEU A 93 -1.49 -6.77 -0.72
C LEU A 93 -2.12 -7.75 -1.71
N GLU A 94 -1.33 -8.21 -2.68
CA GLU A 94 -1.74 -9.25 -3.65
C GLU A 94 -2.22 -10.56 -3.00
N SER A 95 -1.73 -10.85 -1.79
CA SER A 95 -2.09 -12.03 -1.00
C SER A 95 -3.45 -11.92 -0.31
N CYS A 96 -4.13 -10.77 -0.37
CA CYS A 96 -5.45 -10.61 0.21
C CYS A 96 -6.50 -11.27 -0.69
N GLU A 97 -7.45 -12.00 -0.09
CA GLU A 97 -8.57 -12.55 -0.84
C GLU A 97 -9.70 -11.50 -0.97
N PRO A 98 -10.31 -11.34 -2.16
CA PRO A 98 -11.37 -10.36 -2.43
C PRO A 98 -12.72 -10.82 -1.85
N THR A 99 -12.86 -10.76 -0.53
CA THR A 99 -14.09 -11.15 0.17
C THR A 99 -15.09 -9.99 0.26
N SER A 100 -16.35 -10.31 0.59
CA SER A 100 -17.38 -9.31 0.86
C SER A 100 -17.05 -8.42 2.07
N GLU A 101 -16.38 -8.99 3.08
CA GLU A 101 -15.93 -8.29 4.28
C GLU A 101 -14.85 -7.27 3.96
N LEU A 102 -13.82 -7.68 3.20
CA LEU A 102 -12.78 -6.78 2.74
C LEU A 102 -13.38 -5.65 1.89
N LEU A 103 -14.27 -5.98 0.96
CA LEU A 103 -14.95 -4.98 0.13
C LEU A 103 -15.70 -3.95 0.98
N ALA A 104 -16.40 -4.39 2.02
CA ALA A 104 -17.11 -3.47 2.93
C ALA A 104 -16.15 -2.51 3.64
N ALA A 105 -14.99 -3.00 4.08
CA ALA A 105 -13.96 -2.17 4.69
C ALA A 105 -13.36 -1.15 3.70
N ILE A 106 -13.01 -1.59 2.48
CA ILE A 106 -12.48 -0.71 1.43
C ILE A 106 -13.48 0.38 1.04
N LYS A 107 -14.76 0.01 0.88
CA LYS A 107 -15.84 0.99 0.62
C LYS A 107 -15.89 2.07 1.70
N LYS A 108 -15.85 1.67 2.97
CA LYS A 108 -15.91 2.59 4.10
C LYS A 108 -14.72 3.55 4.12
N MET A 109 -13.50 3.05 3.88
CA MET A 109 -12.30 3.88 3.86
C MET A 109 -12.27 4.82 2.65
N SER A 110 -12.62 4.33 1.46
CA SER A 110 -12.76 5.16 0.26
C SER A 110 -13.76 6.29 0.46
N GLN A 111 -14.94 6.01 1.03
CA GLN A 111 -15.96 7.02 1.35
C GLN A 111 -15.52 8.04 2.42
N ALA A 112 -14.61 7.66 3.31
CA ALA A 112 -13.99 8.58 4.27
C ALA A 112 -12.89 9.47 3.64
N GLY A 113 -12.56 9.24 2.37
CA GLY A 113 -11.59 10.01 1.59
C GLY A 113 -10.16 9.47 1.66
N TYR A 114 -9.95 8.22 2.04
CA TYR A 114 -8.64 7.58 1.95
C TYR A 114 -8.33 7.16 0.52
N THR A 115 -7.08 7.30 0.11
CA THR A 115 -6.57 6.79 -1.16
C THR A 115 -6.26 5.30 -1.02
N ILE A 116 -6.83 4.48 -1.91
CA ILE A 116 -6.65 3.02 -1.91
C ILE A 116 -5.85 2.60 -3.14
N ALA A 117 -4.88 1.72 -2.94
CA ALA A 117 -4.06 1.10 -3.96
C ALA A 117 -4.17 -0.43 -3.95
N LEU A 118 -4.18 -1.05 -5.12
CA LEU A 118 -3.98 -2.50 -5.28
C LEU A 118 -2.51 -2.75 -5.62
N ASP A 119 -1.82 -3.54 -4.80
CA ASP A 119 -0.40 -3.89 -4.97
C ASP A 119 -0.21 -5.14 -5.83
N ASP A 120 0.82 -5.15 -6.69
CA ASP A 120 1.16 -6.21 -7.67
C ASP A 120 -0.07 -6.90 -8.31
N PHE A 121 -1.02 -6.07 -8.76
CA PHE A 121 -2.36 -6.55 -9.07
C PHE A 121 -2.42 -7.39 -10.34
N VAL A 122 -2.87 -8.64 -10.20
CA VAL A 122 -3.27 -9.50 -11.32
C VAL A 122 -4.79 -9.40 -11.52
N PRO A 123 -5.28 -8.91 -12.68
CA PRO A 123 -6.70 -8.78 -12.96
C PRO A 123 -7.46 -10.11 -12.85
N ARG A 124 -8.39 -10.18 -11.89
CA ARG A 124 -9.37 -11.26 -11.75
C ARG A 124 -10.78 -10.70 -11.58
N LYS A 125 -11.81 -11.46 -11.94
CA LYS A 125 -13.21 -10.99 -11.96
C LYS A 125 -13.73 -10.62 -10.58
N GLU A 126 -13.21 -11.28 -9.56
CA GLU A 126 -13.55 -11.10 -8.15
C GLU A 126 -13.15 -9.72 -7.62
N TRP A 127 -12.20 -9.05 -8.27
CA TRP A 127 -11.74 -7.71 -7.90
C TRP A 127 -12.50 -6.58 -8.60
N LEU A 128 -13.33 -6.88 -9.62
CA LEU A 128 -14.16 -5.88 -10.30
C LEU A 128 -15.01 -5.02 -9.33
N PRO A 129 -15.61 -5.59 -8.26
CA PRO A 129 -16.36 -4.79 -7.28
C PRO A 129 -15.51 -3.79 -6.47
N PHE A 130 -14.19 -3.96 -6.42
CA PHE A 130 -13.28 -3.10 -5.67
C PHE A 130 -12.85 -1.87 -6.49
N LEU A 131 -12.78 -1.99 -7.82
CA LEU A 131 -12.28 -0.94 -8.72
C LEU A 131 -12.92 0.45 -8.53
N PRO A 132 -14.24 0.57 -8.26
CA PRO A 132 -14.86 1.88 -7.98
C PRO A 132 -14.34 2.58 -6.72
N TYR A 133 -13.65 1.86 -5.83
CA TYR A 133 -13.13 2.35 -4.56
C TYR A 133 -11.60 2.39 -4.53
N THR A 134 -10.96 1.97 -5.62
CA THR A 134 -9.51 1.97 -5.81
C THR A 134 -9.11 3.18 -6.62
N SER A 135 -8.08 3.90 -6.19
CA SER A 135 -7.52 5.07 -6.89
C SER A 135 -6.25 4.72 -7.67
N ILE A 136 -5.51 3.70 -7.22
CA ILE A 136 -4.21 3.34 -7.77
C ILE A 136 -4.14 1.83 -7.98
N ILE A 137 -3.56 1.40 -9.10
CA ILE A 137 -3.21 0.00 -9.31
C ILE A 137 -1.72 -0.06 -9.66
N LYS A 138 -0.95 -0.81 -8.86
CA LYS A 138 0.45 -1.14 -9.15
C LYS A 138 0.48 -2.38 -10.01
N ILE A 139 1.19 -2.30 -11.14
CA ILE A 139 1.32 -3.42 -12.09
C ILE A 139 2.78 -3.80 -12.20
N ASP A 140 3.09 -5.08 -11.97
CA ASP A 140 4.42 -5.60 -12.26
C ASP A 140 4.66 -5.64 -13.79
N ILE A 141 5.46 -4.70 -14.26
CA ILE A 141 5.86 -4.56 -15.68
C ILE A 141 6.75 -5.71 -16.19
N ARG A 142 7.31 -6.53 -15.29
CA ARG A 142 8.04 -7.76 -15.67
C ARG A 142 7.07 -8.88 -16.03
N GLN A 143 5.90 -8.90 -15.39
CA GLN A 143 4.82 -9.85 -15.68
C GLN A 143 3.92 -9.37 -16.83
N TYR A 144 3.70 -8.06 -16.94
CA TYR A 144 2.89 -7.45 -18.00
C TYR A 144 3.75 -6.63 -18.98
N SER A 145 3.96 -7.14 -20.20
CA SER A 145 4.59 -6.35 -21.26
C SER A 145 3.80 -5.05 -21.49
N LEU A 146 4.50 -3.90 -21.45
CA LEU A 146 3.96 -2.52 -21.49
C LEU A 146 2.86 -2.26 -22.54
N LYS A 147 2.81 -3.04 -23.63
CA LYS A 147 1.78 -2.95 -24.69
C LYS A 147 0.36 -3.34 -24.26
N LYS A 148 0.15 -4.07 -23.16
CA LYS A 148 -1.20 -4.48 -22.70
C LYS A 148 -1.79 -3.56 -21.62
N ALA A 149 -0.96 -2.96 -20.75
CA ALA A 149 -1.43 -2.12 -19.64
C ALA A 149 -2.13 -0.84 -20.11
N GLN A 150 -1.73 -0.27 -21.26
CA GLN A 150 -2.34 0.95 -21.81
C GLN A 150 -3.75 0.74 -22.40
N GLY A 151 -4.16 -0.51 -22.66
CA GLY A 151 -5.46 -0.82 -23.28
C GLY A 151 -6.64 -0.89 -22.30
N SER A 152 -6.37 -1.06 -21.00
CA SER A 152 -7.39 -1.31 -19.97
C SER A 152 -7.83 -0.07 -19.20
N SER A 153 -7.21 1.09 -19.45
CA SER A 153 -7.50 2.36 -18.77
C SER A 153 -8.84 3.00 -19.17
N LYS A 154 -9.49 2.53 -20.24
CA LYS A 154 -10.66 3.23 -20.82
C LYS A 154 -11.97 3.11 -20.03
N ASP A 155 -12.05 2.20 -19.07
CA ASP A 155 -13.29 1.96 -18.31
C ASP A 155 -13.26 2.55 -16.89
N CYS A 156 -12.13 3.14 -16.44
CA CYS A 156 -11.95 3.72 -15.10
C CYS A 156 -11.04 4.94 -15.15
N ASP A 157 -11.58 6.11 -15.53
CA ASP A 157 -10.84 7.37 -15.67
C ASP A 157 -10.23 7.88 -14.34
N HIS A 158 -10.62 7.31 -13.20
CA HIS A 158 -10.14 7.70 -11.86
C HIS A 158 -8.96 6.87 -11.34
N ILE A 159 -8.49 5.88 -12.09
CA ILE A 159 -7.41 4.97 -11.66
C ILE A 159 -6.07 5.37 -12.27
N THR A 160 -5.07 5.58 -11.41
CA THR A 160 -3.68 5.80 -11.83
C THR A 160 -2.91 4.49 -11.83
N LEU A 161 -2.17 4.20 -12.91
CA LEU A 161 -1.26 3.06 -12.98
C LEU A 161 0.15 3.49 -12.57
N LEU A 162 0.74 2.79 -11.61
CA LEU A 162 2.11 3.01 -11.14
C LEU A 162 2.93 1.71 -11.30
N SER A 163 4.24 1.86 -11.50
CA SER A 163 5.22 0.77 -11.65
C SER A 163 6.44 1.00 -10.78
#